data_AF-A0AAN8Q8F5-F1
#
_entry.id   AF-A0AAN8Q8F5-F1
#
_cell.length_a   1.000
_cell.length_b   1.000
_cell.length_c   1.000
_cell.angle_alpha   90.00
_cell.angle_beta   90.00
_cell.angle_gamma   90.00
#
_symmetry.space_group_name_H-M   'P 1'
#
loop_
_entity.id
_entity.type
_entity.pdbx_description
1 polymer ?
#
loop_
_entity_poly.entity_id
_entity_poly.type
_entity_poly.pdbx_seq_one_letter_code
_entity_poly.pdbx_strand_id
1 'polypeptide(L)'
;ADGQEVASVVSAQEIRVVAELLQISPEGLQKAITHKVTETMREKIYTPLTVESAVDARDAVAKILYSLLFRWLTERINGQVYPRHHALSISILDIYGFE
;
A
#
# COMPACT_ATOMS: atom_id res chain seq x y z
N ALA A 1 20.20 -6.90 27.88
CA ALA A 1 18.77 -7.14 27.71
C ALA A 1 18.27 -6.07 26.77
N ASP A 2 18.25 -6.38 25.47
CA ASP A 2 17.77 -5.45 24.45
C ASP A 2 16.30 -5.17 24.71
N GLY A 3 15.98 -3.93 25.05
CA GLY A 3 14.61 -3.46 25.07
C GLY A 3 14.12 -3.42 23.63
N GLN A 4 13.34 -4.41 23.22
CA GLN A 4 12.61 -4.31 21.95
C GLN A 4 11.71 -3.08 22.03
N GLU A 5 12.07 -2.01 21.32
CA GLU A 5 11.19 -0.88 21.10
C GLU A 5 10.00 -1.35 20.26
N VAL A 6 8.89 -1.60 20.96
CA VAL A 6 7.62 -1.96 20.33
C VAL A 6 7.12 -0.74 19.57
N ALA A 7 6.73 -0.93 18.30
CA ALA A 7 6.18 0.15 17.50
C ALA A 7 4.91 0.72 18.15
N SER A 8 4.90 2.03 18.40
CA SER A 8 3.71 2.77 18.82
C SER A 8 3.46 3.93 17.87
N VAL A 9 2.19 4.21 17.60
CA VAL A 9 1.81 5.33 16.74
C VAL A 9 1.98 6.63 17.54
N VAL A 10 2.91 7.48 17.11
CA VAL A 10 3.22 8.75 17.79
C VAL A 10 2.13 9.80 17.56
N SER A 11 1.46 9.77 16.41
CA SER A 11 0.34 10.66 16.11
C SER A 11 -0.81 9.92 15.46
N ALA A 12 -1.96 9.94 16.14
CA ALA A 12 -3.20 9.33 15.67
C ALA A 12 -3.87 10.15 14.56
N GLN A 13 -3.40 11.37 14.29
CA GLN A 13 -4.03 12.26 13.30
C GLN A 13 -3.82 11.76 11.88
N GLU A 14 -2.62 11.34 11.52
CA GLU A 14 -2.27 10.84 10.19
C GLU A 14 -3.02 9.55 9.89
N ILE A 15 -3.12 8.65 10.88
CA ILE A 15 -3.92 7.44 10.75
C ILE A 15 -5.39 7.77 10.48
N ARG A 16 -5.97 8.75 11.19
CA ARG A 16 -7.36 9.18 10.94
C ARG A 16 -7.55 9.73 9.53
N VAL A 17 -6.66 10.63 9.09
CA VAL A 17 -6.74 11.23 7.75
C VAL A 17 -6.62 10.16 6.67
N VAL A 18 -5.64 9.25 6.77
CA VAL A 18 -5.45 8.18 5.79
C VAL A 18 -6.61 7.20 5.80
N ALA A 19 -7.12 6.83 6.99
CA ALA A 19 -8.27 5.95 7.12
C ALA A 19 -9.54 6.57 6.54
N GLU A 20 -9.74 7.87 6.70
CA GLU A 20 -10.84 8.61 6.06
C GLU A 20 -10.69 8.61 4.54
N LEU A 21 -9.51 8.92 4.00
CA LEU A 21 -9.28 8.89 2.55
C LEU A 21 -9.50 7.50 1.94
N LEU A 22 -9.08 6.46 2.66
CA LEU A 22 -9.24 5.05 2.24
C LEU A 22 -10.61 4.47 2.59
N GLN A 23 -11.44 5.18 3.36
CA GLN A 23 -12.73 4.74 3.87
C GLN A 23 -12.66 3.41 4.64
N ILE A 24 -11.68 3.29 5.54
CA ILE A 24 -11.46 2.12 6.40
C ILE A 24 -11.43 2.51 7.89
N SER A 25 -11.46 1.52 8.79
CA SER A 25 -11.32 1.77 10.23
C SER A 25 -9.89 2.28 10.55
N PRO A 26 -9.76 3.41 11.28
CA PRO A 26 -8.47 3.88 11.79
C PRO A 26 -7.77 2.84 12.67
N GLU A 27 -8.51 2.14 13.52
CA GLU A 27 -7.99 1.08 14.39
C GLU A 27 -7.49 -0.11 13.58
N GLY A 28 -8.23 -0.48 12.53
CA GLY A 28 -7.84 -1.52 11.58
C GLY A 28 -6.54 -1.17 10.86
N LEU A 29 -6.44 0.07 10.35
CA LEU A 29 -5.23 0.58 9.69
C LEU A 29 -4.03 0.58 10.65
N GLN A 30 -4.21 1.12 11.85
CA GLN A 30 -3.16 1.11 12.89
C GLN A 30 -2.70 -0.32 13.19
N LYS A 31 -3.64 -1.25 13.40
CA LYS A 31 -3.31 -2.65 13.72
C LYS A 31 -2.57 -3.31 12.56
N ALA A 32 -2.96 -3.04 11.32
CA ALA A 32 -2.32 -3.60 10.13
C ALA A 32 -0.86 -3.19 9.96
N ILE A 33 -0.49 -1.96 10.36
CA ILE A 33 0.89 -1.46 10.25
C ILE A 33 1.73 -1.66 11.51
N THR A 34 1.12 -1.98 12.66
CA THR A 34 1.83 -2.18 13.95
C THR A 34 1.88 -3.62 14.41
N HIS A 35 1.05 -4.52 13.85
CA HIS A 35 0.98 -5.91 14.27
C HIS A 35 1.05 -6.85 13.08
N LYS A 36 1.85 -7.90 13.21
CA LYS A 36 1.80 -9.06 12.32
C LYS A 36 0.68 -9.99 12.75
N VAL A 37 -0.17 -10.38 11.81
CA VAL A 37 -1.15 -11.44 12.02
C VAL A 37 -0.55 -12.77 11.60
N THR A 38 -0.54 -13.73 12.51
CA THR A 38 -0.17 -15.12 12.23
C THR A 38 -1.41 -15.99 12.40
N GLU A 39 -1.89 -16.56 11.30
CA GLU A 39 -3.01 -17.50 11.32
C GLU A 39 -2.49 -18.91 11.64
N THR A 40 -3.04 -19.51 12.68
CA THR A 40 -2.84 -20.91 13.03
C THR A 40 -4.12 -21.70 12.81
N MET A 41 -4.06 -23.03 12.87
CA MET A 41 -5.25 -23.90 12.73
C MET A 41 -6.33 -23.65 13.80
N ARG A 42 -6.01 -22.94 14.89
CA ARG A 42 -6.92 -22.71 16.02
C ARG A 42 -7.31 -21.24 16.17
N GLU A 43 -6.41 -20.31 15.87
CA GLU A 43 -6.64 -18.88 16.13
C GLU A 43 -5.73 -17.94 15.34
N LYS A 44 -6.10 -16.64 15.35
CA LYS A 44 -5.26 -15.54 14.85
C LYS A 44 -4.44 -14.96 15.99
N ILE A 45 -3.12 -15.03 15.88
CA ILE A 45 -2.19 -14.44 16.83
C ILE A 45 -1.73 -13.09 16.29
N TYR A 46 -1.87 -12.03 17.09
CA TYR A 46 -1.40 -10.69 16.76
C TYR A 46 -0.11 -10.40 17.53
N THR A 47 0.99 -10.30 16.81
CA THR A 47 2.31 -10.02 17.38
C THR A 47 2.70 -8.58 17.06
N PRO A 48 3.02 -7.75 18.06
CA PRO A 48 3.51 -6.39 17.82
C PRO A 48 4.79 -6.40 16.97
N LEU A 49 4.90 -5.45 16.05
CA LEU A 49 6.08 -5.23 15.23
C LEU A 49 7.12 -4.38 15.98
N THR A 50 8.39 -4.54 15.60
CA THR A 50 9.42 -3.55 15.90
C THR A 50 9.16 -2.27 15.11
N VAL A 51 9.73 -1.15 15.54
CA VAL A 51 9.63 0.14 14.83
C VAL A 51 10.05 -0.01 13.35
N GLU A 52 11.18 -0.67 13.09
CA GLU A 52 11.69 -0.92 11.73
C GLU A 52 10.69 -1.70 10.87
N SER A 53 10.17 -2.82 11.36
CA SER A 53 9.19 -3.61 10.61
C SER A 53 7.86 -2.89 10.40
N ALA A 54 7.46 -2.01 11.32
CA ALA A 54 6.27 -1.18 11.16
C ALA A 54 6.46 -0.09 10.08
N VAL A 55 7.66 0.48 9.98
CA VAL A 55 8.04 1.40 8.90
C VAL A 55 8.01 0.69 7.55
N ASP A 56 8.60 -0.51 7.47
CA ASP A 56 8.56 -1.32 6.24
C ASP A 56 7.12 -1.67 5.83
N ALA A 57 6.27 -2.03 6.80
CA ALA A 57 4.86 -2.33 6.54
C ALA A 57 4.11 -1.11 5.99
N ARG A 58 4.33 0.09 6.57
CA ARG A 58 3.78 1.35 6.07
C ARG A 58 4.22 1.62 4.64
N ASP A 59 5.52 1.49 4.35
CA ASP A 59 6.08 1.79 3.03
C ASP A 59 5.61 0.78 1.98
N ALA A 60 5.47 -0.49 2.35
CA ALA A 60 4.87 -1.52 1.50
C ALA A 60 3.42 -1.19 1.15
N VAL A 61 2.60 -0.80 2.14
CA VAL A 61 1.21 -0.36 1.90
C VAL A 61 1.17 0.83 0.96
N ALA A 62 2.01 1.85 1.17
CA ALA A 62 2.08 3.03 0.30
C ALA A 62 2.46 2.66 -1.15
N LYS A 63 3.47 1.81 -1.34
CA LYS A 63 3.90 1.33 -2.66
C LYS A 63 2.76 0.58 -3.36
N ILE A 64 2.08 -0.32 -2.66
CA ILE A 64 0.94 -1.08 -3.21
C ILE A 64 -0.19 -0.16 -3.63
N LEU A 65 -0.58 0.80 -2.78
CA LEU A 65 -1.63 1.77 -3.10
C LEU A 65 -1.28 2.56 -4.37
N TYR A 66 -0.04 3.04 -4.48
CA TYR A 66 0.42 3.76 -5.65
C TYR A 66 0.38 2.89 -6.92
N SER A 67 0.89 1.65 -6.84
CA SER A 67 0.86 0.70 -7.96
C SER A 67 -0.57 0.39 -8.42
N LEU A 68 -1.51 0.19 -7.47
CA LEU A 68 -2.91 -0.05 -7.78
C LEU A 68 -3.57 1.17 -8.44
N LEU A 69 -3.31 2.37 -7.94
CA LEU A 69 -3.82 3.61 -8.53
C LEU A 69 -3.31 3.80 -9.96
N PHE A 70 -1.99 3.66 -10.17
CA PHE A 70 -1.38 3.81 -11.49
C PHE A 70 -1.94 2.80 -12.48
N ARG A 71 -2.05 1.54 -12.06
CA ARG A 71 -2.71 0.50 -12.86
C ARG A 71 -4.15 0.87 -13.20
N TRP A 72 -4.94 1.30 -12.23
CA TRP A 72 -6.33 1.71 -12.48
C TRP A 72 -6.43 2.88 -13.46
N LEU A 73 -5.55 3.88 -13.33
CA LEU A 73 -5.49 5.03 -14.24
C LEU A 73 -5.17 4.58 -15.67
N THR A 74 -4.15 3.75 -15.86
CA THR A 74 -3.77 3.23 -17.19
C THR A 74 -4.88 2.38 -17.81
N GLU A 75 -5.53 1.50 -17.04
CA GLU A 75 -6.68 0.72 -17.50
C GLU A 75 -7.86 1.64 -17.90
N ARG A 76 -8.16 2.68 -17.12
CA ARG A 76 -9.22 3.66 -17.42
C ARG A 76 -8.93 4.46 -18.69
N ILE A 77 -7.72 4.99 -18.83
CA ILE A 77 -7.32 5.78 -20.00
C ILE A 77 -7.34 4.89 -21.25
N ASN A 78 -6.73 3.71 -21.19
CA ASN A 78 -6.71 2.78 -22.31
C ASN A 78 -8.13 2.35 -22.70
N GLY A 79 -9.02 2.12 -21.73
CA GLY A 79 -10.42 1.81 -22.01
C GLY A 79 -11.18 2.91 -22.77
N GLN A 80 -10.74 4.17 -22.71
CA GLN A 80 -11.35 5.29 -23.45
C GLN A 80 -10.67 5.56 -24.79
N VAL A 81 -9.35 5.39 -24.86
CA VAL A 81 -8.54 5.82 -26.02
C VAL A 81 -8.29 4.69 -27.01
N TYR A 82 -8.29 3.44 -26.56
CA TYR A 82 -7.94 2.31 -27.43
C TYR A 82 -9.04 2.07 -28.48
N PRO A 83 -8.69 1.97 -29.78
CA PRO A 83 -9.67 1.76 -30.83
C PRO A 83 -10.35 0.39 -30.68
N ARG A 84 -11.68 0.35 -30.89
CA ARG A 84 -12.50 -0.89 -30.78
C ARG A 84 -12.23 -1.91 -31.89
N HIS A 85 -11.58 -1.48 -32.97
CA HIS A 85 -11.24 -2.31 -34.12
C HIS A 85 -9.74 -2.17 -34.40
N HIS A 86 -9.18 -3.16 -35.10
CA HIS A 86 -7.80 -3.08 -35.56
C HIS A 86 -7.60 -1.84 -36.43
N ALA A 87 -6.66 -0.98 -36.03
CA ALA A 87 -6.24 0.21 -36.75
C ALA A 87 -4.73 0.17 -36.93
N LEU A 88 -4.22 0.80 -38.00
CA LEU A 88 -2.80 1.08 -38.14
C LEU A 88 -2.36 2.03 -37.00
N SER A 89 -1.20 1.79 -36.41
CA SER A 89 -0.71 2.56 -35.26
C SER A 89 0.76 2.96 -35.43
N ILE A 90 1.10 4.15 -34.94
CA ILE A 90 2.49 4.60 -34.73
C ILE A 90 2.71 4.69 -33.22
N SER A 91 3.78 4.06 -32.72
CA SER A 91 4.12 4.04 -31.30
C SER A 91 5.32 4.96 -31.03
N ILE A 92 5.22 5.76 -29.97
CA ILE A 92 6.31 6.60 -29.47
C ILE A 92 6.80 5.96 -28.16
N LEU A 93 8.11 5.78 -28.03
CA LEU A 93 8.73 5.23 -26.84
C LEU A 93 9.43 6.34 -26.06
N ASP A 94 8.97 6.58 -24.83
CA ASP A 94 9.58 7.50 -23.87
C ASP A 94 9.91 6.71 -22.60
N ILE A 95 11.20 6.46 -22.38
CA ILE A 95 11.73 5.67 -21.26
C ILE A 95 12.99 6.33 -20.75
N TYR A 96 13.35 6.03 -19.50
CA TYR A 96 14.60 6.49 -18.91
C TYR A 96 15.81 6.04 -19.75
N GLY A 97 16.81 6.93 -19.87
CA GLY A 97 18.09 6.63 -20.49
C GLY A 97 19.00 5.81 -19.58
N PHE A 98 20.23 5.57 -20.03
CA PHE A 98 21.25 4.94 -19.19
C PHE A 98 21.69 5.90 -18.08
N GLU A 99 21.76 5.38 -16.84
CA GLU A 99 22.45 5.99 -15.70
C GLU A 99 23.91 5.53 -15.63
#